data_AF-K0TJZ2-F1
#
_entry.id   AF-K0TJZ2-F1
#
_cell.length_a   1.000
_cell.length_b   1.000
_cell.length_c   1.000
_cell.angle_alpha   90.00
_cell.angle_beta   90.00
_cell.angle_gamma   90.00
#
_symmetry.space_group_name_H-M   'P 1'
#
loop_
_entity.id
_entity.type
_entity.pdbx_description
1 polymer ?
#
loop_
_entity_poly.entity_id
_entity_poly.type
_entity_poly.pdbx_seq_one_letter_code
_entity_poly.pdbx_strand_id
1 'polypeptide(L)'
;MRVSRAILLLGYCSTTASAIEATFTPNPNDEVKNGGDGGPLPVSFAQRKQLLELEAAIVNSQDPQGTLNHVAQQNGLAPDDLVGMLNRNRKDLESSGQLDGMVEEVNAGLQTQQASGGVGGLPIRKLLNLIVGVFMAIVRASTKQISKNPRSSLLVALAMGSVLYGMHNAPRNGIVVPFSSAHTTVLEPPVSYLQRYMLGSFGDGWESSLPSPPKKMGSKSKKRTAIGAIGMTRFLQVDSDVEEDEMNINSDRGVDGFSLVTSAHTMISIDPDDEGVLECVQDSVSTTFTDRRFSEYLDSSKLKFRSISDSITHGEEGGVLAMNLLGGFGRYGVQPLCVSYEDDESEENLRCIAYHTLRGGHFDGEIRFEAVREESGIRVSVVLAIPGGGREPSQRLAESMVSSFTQSISESISIQMKQLEARRRQSKTFRARASGKASHKRHLKHEQTKLQEEMAADRKRKWKRNNPDAGHYRPSGHRMRSPQGSPRHC
;
A
#
# COMPACT_ATOMS: atom_id res chain seq x y z
N MET A 1 -28.95 44.33 -33.50
CA MET A 1 -28.84 43.05 -32.75
C MET A 1 -28.94 41.87 -33.71
N ARG A 2 -27.80 41.27 -34.06
CA ARG A 2 -27.71 39.93 -34.65
C ARG A 2 -26.50 39.27 -34.00
N VAL A 3 -26.74 38.57 -32.90
CA VAL A 3 -25.71 37.72 -32.28
C VAL A 3 -25.77 36.40 -33.00
N SER A 4 -24.75 36.13 -33.80
CA SER A 4 -24.51 34.81 -34.37
C SER A 4 -23.01 34.60 -34.48
N ARG A 5 -22.59 33.41 -34.07
CA ARG A 5 -21.28 32.76 -34.23
C ARG A 5 -20.34 32.90 -33.03
N ALA A 6 -20.49 31.97 -32.10
CA ALA A 6 -19.38 31.35 -31.40
C ALA A 6 -19.84 29.98 -30.84
N ILE A 7 -19.67 28.92 -31.63
CA ILE A 7 -19.56 27.56 -31.10
C ILE A 7 -18.32 26.95 -31.76
N LEU A 8 -17.22 27.04 -31.01
CA LEU A 8 -15.94 26.39 -31.25
C LEU A 8 -16.12 24.89 -31.06
N LEU A 9 -16.11 24.13 -32.16
CA LEU A 9 -15.99 22.67 -32.14
C LEU A 9 -14.49 22.33 -32.17
N LEU A 10 -13.94 22.07 -30.99
CA LEU A 10 -12.61 21.50 -30.79
C LEU A 10 -12.59 20.07 -31.36
N GLY A 11 -12.08 19.92 -32.58
CA GLY A 11 -11.66 18.64 -33.12
C GLY A 11 -10.24 18.34 -32.63
N TYR A 12 -10.11 17.55 -31.57
CA TYR A 12 -8.87 16.86 -31.25
C TYR A 12 -9.08 15.36 -31.44
N CYS A 13 -8.66 14.87 -32.60
CA CYS A 13 -8.37 13.45 -32.80
C CYS A 13 -7.04 13.14 -32.11
N SER A 14 -7.09 12.53 -30.93
CA SER A 14 -5.94 11.81 -30.37
C SER A 14 -6.10 10.35 -30.76
N THR A 15 -5.50 9.95 -31.89
CA THR A 15 -5.17 8.56 -32.15
C THR A 15 -4.00 8.20 -31.25
N THR A 16 -4.27 7.54 -30.13
CA THR A 16 -3.24 6.83 -29.37
C THR A 16 -2.90 5.56 -30.16
N ALA A 17 -1.82 5.62 -30.93
CA ALA A 17 -1.08 4.40 -31.22
C ALA A 17 -0.52 3.92 -29.87
N SER A 18 -0.89 2.72 -29.44
CA SER A 18 -0.25 2.06 -28.31
C SER A 18 1.17 1.68 -28.73
N ALA A 19 2.10 2.63 -28.62
CA ALA A 19 3.51 2.29 -28.52
C ALA A 19 3.68 1.58 -27.18
N ILE A 20 4.31 0.40 -27.20
CA ILE A 20 4.70 -0.31 -25.98
C ILE A 20 5.74 0.59 -25.29
N GLU A 21 5.30 1.29 -24.25
CA GLU A 21 6.13 2.20 -23.47
C GLU A 21 6.87 1.37 -22.42
N ALA A 22 8.11 0.97 -22.73
CA ALA A 22 8.98 0.25 -21.80
C ALA A 22 10.06 1.23 -21.31
N THR A 23 9.95 1.70 -20.07
CA THR A 23 11.01 2.47 -19.41
C THR A 23 11.94 1.51 -18.65
N PHE A 24 13.24 1.57 -18.93
CA PHE A 24 14.22 0.63 -18.38
C PHE A 24 15.03 1.24 -17.23
N THR A 25 15.07 0.55 -16.08
CA THR A 25 15.94 0.90 -14.93
C THR A 25 17.24 0.09 -14.96
N PRO A 26 18.42 0.74 -14.94
CA PRO A 26 19.72 0.08 -14.89
C PRO A 26 19.97 -0.84 -13.69
N ASN A 27 20.56 -2.01 -13.92
CA ASN A 27 21.23 -2.85 -12.93
C ASN A 27 22.69 -2.40 -12.72
N PRO A 28 23.11 -1.98 -11.51
CA PRO A 28 24.45 -1.47 -11.24
C PRO A 28 25.58 -2.53 -11.28
N ASN A 29 25.24 -3.82 -11.34
CA ASN A 29 26.25 -4.89 -11.36
C ASN A 29 26.85 -5.16 -12.75
N ASP A 30 26.27 -4.61 -13.82
CA ASP A 30 26.66 -4.87 -15.23
C ASP A 30 27.51 -3.74 -15.84
N GLU A 31 28.03 -2.83 -15.01
CA GLU A 31 28.97 -1.80 -15.46
C GLU A 31 30.29 -2.42 -15.95
N VAL A 32 30.87 -1.85 -17.01
CA VAL A 32 32.17 -2.27 -17.59
C VAL A 32 33.29 -2.28 -16.53
N LYS A 33 33.17 -1.45 -15.49
CA LYS A 33 34.10 -1.39 -14.36
C LYS A 33 34.10 -2.64 -13.47
N ASN A 34 33.02 -3.43 -13.50
CA ASN A 34 32.84 -4.66 -12.72
C ASN A 34 33.02 -5.93 -13.57
N GLY A 35 33.55 -5.82 -14.79
CA GLY A 35 33.76 -6.96 -15.69
C GLY A 35 32.53 -7.33 -16.54
N GLY A 36 31.53 -6.45 -16.62
CA GLY A 36 30.32 -6.65 -17.44
C GLY A 36 30.45 -6.14 -18.88
N ASP A 37 29.70 -6.76 -19.80
CA ASP A 37 29.76 -6.54 -21.26
C ASP A 37 29.00 -5.27 -21.74
N GLY A 38 28.96 -4.20 -20.95
CA GLY A 38 28.52 -2.88 -21.41
C GLY A 38 27.00 -2.62 -21.42
N GLY A 39 26.36 -2.70 -20.25
CA GLY A 39 25.10 -2.00 -19.98
C GLY A 39 24.01 -2.90 -19.38
N PRO A 40 23.13 -2.33 -18.56
CA PRO A 40 22.20 -3.08 -17.72
C PRO A 40 21.12 -3.79 -18.54
N LEU A 41 20.90 -5.09 -18.27
CA LEU A 41 19.65 -5.74 -18.63
C LEU A 41 18.58 -5.45 -17.56
N PRO A 42 17.28 -5.41 -17.93
CA PRO A 42 16.22 -5.24 -16.96
C PRO A 42 16.19 -6.37 -15.92
N VAL A 43 16.02 -6.01 -14.64
CA VAL A 43 16.01 -6.97 -13.53
C VAL A 43 14.72 -7.79 -13.49
N SER A 44 13.62 -7.25 -14.03
CA SER A 44 12.33 -7.95 -14.01
C SER A 44 12.16 -8.90 -15.19
N PHE A 45 11.65 -10.10 -14.91
CA PHE A 45 11.28 -11.08 -15.94
C PHE A 45 10.23 -10.53 -16.91
N ALA A 46 9.33 -9.65 -16.45
CA ALA A 46 8.33 -9.01 -17.29
C ALA A 46 8.96 -8.08 -18.35
N GLN A 47 9.96 -7.27 -17.97
CA GLN A 47 10.67 -6.40 -18.92
C GLN A 47 11.54 -7.20 -19.89
N ARG A 48 12.13 -8.32 -19.44
CA ARG A 48 12.87 -9.25 -20.33
C ARG A 48 11.97 -9.92 -21.36
N LYS A 49 10.73 -10.23 -20.99
CA LYS A 49 9.68 -10.69 -21.91
C LYS A 49 9.31 -9.61 -22.93
N GLN A 50 9.12 -8.37 -22.49
CA GLN A 50 8.85 -7.23 -23.39
C GLN A 50 9.97 -7.01 -24.40
N LEU A 51 11.23 -7.22 -24.02
CA LEU A 51 12.36 -7.16 -24.97
C LEU A 51 12.30 -8.27 -26.03
N LEU A 52 11.89 -9.49 -25.69
CA LEU A 52 11.66 -10.55 -26.67
C LEU A 52 10.46 -10.25 -27.58
N GLU A 53 9.37 -9.70 -27.04
CA GLU A 53 8.22 -9.24 -27.83
C GLU A 53 8.63 -8.14 -28.82
N LEU A 54 9.49 -7.23 -28.38
CA LEU A 54 10.03 -6.14 -29.18
C LEU A 54 10.99 -6.65 -30.28
N GLU A 55 11.85 -7.64 -29.98
CA GLU A 55 12.67 -8.33 -30.98
C GLU A 55 11.79 -8.97 -32.06
N ALA A 56 10.78 -9.74 -31.64
CA ALA A 56 9.85 -10.40 -32.56
C ALA A 56 9.03 -9.40 -33.39
N ALA A 57 8.63 -8.28 -32.80
CA ALA A 57 7.90 -7.22 -33.50
C ALA A 57 8.77 -6.50 -34.55
N ILE A 58 10.05 -6.23 -34.23
CA ILE A 58 11.00 -5.63 -35.18
C ILE A 58 11.23 -6.57 -36.37
N VAL A 59 11.49 -7.85 -36.10
CA VAL A 59 11.75 -8.88 -37.12
C VAL A 59 10.54 -9.09 -38.03
N ASN A 60 9.32 -9.05 -37.49
CA ASN A 60 8.08 -9.26 -38.24
C ASN A 60 7.50 -7.98 -38.88
N SER A 61 8.14 -6.82 -38.68
CA SER A 61 7.67 -5.56 -39.26
C SER A 61 7.96 -5.47 -40.76
N GLN A 62 7.17 -4.66 -41.50
CA GLN A 62 7.40 -4.42 -42.94
C GLN A 62 8.69 -3.65 -43.22
N ASP A 63 9.18 -2.89 -42.24
CA ASP A 63 10.46 -2.17 -42.27
C ASP A 63 11.19 -2.33 -40.92
N PRO A 64 12.00 -3.41 -40.76
CA PRO A 64 12.72 -3.70 -39.52
C PRO A 64 13.69 -2.59 -39.12
N GLN A 65 14.36 -1.96 -40.09
CA GLN A 65 15.35 -0.92 -39.83
C GLN A 65 14.68 0.39 -39.41
N GLY A 66 13.58 0.77 -40.08
CA GLY A 66 12.77 1.93 -39.68
C GLY A 66 12.16 1.75 -38.28
N THR A 67 11.64 0.56 -37.98
CA THR A 67 11.04 0.23 -36.68
C THR A 67 12.08 0.27 -35.56
N LEU A 68 13.25 -0.32 -35.80
CA LEU A 68 14.35 -0.32 -34.84
C LEU A 68 14.85 1.10 -34.54
N ASN A 69 15.07 1.92 -35.57
CA ASN A 69 15.48 3.32 -35.41
C ASN A 69 14.46 4.14 -34.62
N HIS A 70 13.17 3.92 -34.91
CA HIS A 70 12.08 4.61 -34.20
C HIS A 70 12.03 4.21 -32.72
N VAL A 71 12.12 2.92 -32.41
CA VAL A 71 12.12 2.42 -31.02
C VAL A 71 13.36 2.89 -30.27
N ALA A 72 14.54 2.85 -30.89
CA ALA A 72 15.78 3.34 -30.29
C ALA A 72 15.68 4.85 -29.97
N GLN A 73 15.19 5.65 -30.92
CA GLN A 73 14.99 7.08 -30.74
C GLN A 73 13.99 7.40 -29.62
N GLN A 74 12.89 6.66 -29.51
CA GLN A 74 11.90 6.83 -28.44
C GLN A 74 12.47 6.56 -27.05
N ASN A 75 13.44 5.65 -26.95
CA ASN A 75 14.08 5.27 -25.70
C ASN A 75 15.38 6.05 -25.42
N GLY A 76 15.74 7.01 -26.28
CA GLY A 76 16.98 7.77 -26.13
C GLY A 76 18.25 6.92 -26.28
N LEU A 77 18.17 5.80 -26.99
CA LEU A 77 19.27 4.86 -27.21
C LEU A 77 19.77 4.95 -28.65
N ALA A 78 21.05 4.63 -28.87
CA ALA A 78 21.52 4.39 -30.23
C ALA A 78 20.91 3.08 -30.77
N PRO A 79 20.63 2.99 -32.09
CA PRO A 79 20.16 1.76 -32.73
C PRO A 79 21.05 0.54 -32.40
N ASP A 80 22.37 0.73 -32.42
CA ASP A 80 23.35 -0.32 -32.12
C ASP A 80 23.29 -0.77 -30.65
N ASP A 81 22.98 0.14 -29.72
CA ASP A 81 22.83 -0.18 -28.29
C ASP A 81 21.57 -1.02 -28.05
N LEU A 82 20.47 -0.71 -28.76
CA LEU A 82 19.23 -1.49 -28.69
C LEU A 82 19.44 -2.89 -29.25
N VAL A 83 20.13 -3.04 -30.39
CA VAL A 83 20.51 -4.35 -30.95
C VAL A 83 21.38 -5.12 -29.96
N GLY A 84 22.36 -4.46 -29.36
CA GLY A 84 23.22 -5.06 -28.34
C GLY A 84 22.43 -5.54 -27.12
N MET A 85 21.40 -4.81 -26.70
CA MET A 85 20.53 -5.18 -25.58
C MET A 85 19.65 -6.39 -25.92
N LEU A 86 19.04 -6.42 -27.11
CA LEU A 86 18.20 -7.54 -27.57
C LEU A 86 19.01 -8.84 -27.65
N ASN A 87 20.19 -8.79 -28.27
CA ASN A 87 21.07 -9.95 -28.41
C ASN A 87 21.55 -10.48 -27.04
N ARG A 88 21.84 -9.58 -26.09
CA ARG A 88 22.25 -9.97 -24.74
C ARG A 88 21.11 -10.60 -23.95
N ASN A 89 19.90 -10.03 -24.02
CA ASN A 89 18.71 -10.60 -23.39
C ASN A 89 18.44 -12.02 -23.90
N ARG A 90 18.53 -12.21 -25.23
CA ARG A 90 18.38 -13.53 -25.86
C ARG A 90 19.42 -14.54 -25.38
N LYS A 91 20.69 -14.15 -25.36
CA LYS A 91 21.81 -15.01 -24.90
C LYS A 91 21.69 -15.36 -23.40
N ASP A 92 21.26 -14.42 -22.57
CA ASP A 92 21.07 -14.64 -21.13
C ASP A 92 19.92 -15.64 -20.88
N LEU A 93 18.79 -15.47 -21.57
CA LEU A 93 17.65 -16.39 -21.50
C LEU A 93 17.97 -17.77 -22.10
N GLU A 94 18.83 -17.84 -23.11
CA GLU A 94 19.34 -19.10 -23.66
C GLU A 94 20.20 -19.82 -22.61
N SER A 95 21.10 -19.10 -21.94
CA SER A 95 21.97 -19.65 -20.91
C SER A 95 21.23 -20.09 -19.64
N SER A 96 20.09 -19.46 -19.34
CA SER A 96 19.24 -19.84 -18.20
C SER A 96 18.27 -20.99 -18.52
N GLY A 97 18.19 -21.44 -19.78
CA GLY A 97 17.26 -22.47 -20.24
C GLY A 97 15.79 -22.02 -20.26
N GLN A 98 15.54 -20.71 -20.21
CA GLN A 98 14.19 -20.13 -20.16
C GLN A 98 13.73 -19.60 -21.53
N LEU A 99 14.64 -19.46 -22.49
CA LEU A 99 14.36 -18.92 -23.82
C LEU A 99 13.23 -19.66 -24.54
N ASP A 100 13.29 -20.99 -24.58
CA ASP A 100 12.36 -21.78 -25.38
C ASP A 100 10.90 -21.60 -24.93
N GLY A 101 10.65 -21.61 -23.61
CA GLY A 101 9.32 -21.40 -23.05
C GLY A 101 8.79 -19.98 -23.27
N MET A 102 9.67 -18.97 -23.22
CA MET A 102 9.27 -17.58 -23.44
C MET A 102 9.05 -17.25 -24.92
N VAL A 103 9.86 -17.80 -25.82
CA VAL A 103 9.68 -17.62 -27.27
C VAL A 103 8.40 -18.28 -27.74
N GLU A 104 8.04 -19.45 -27.21
CA GLU A 104 6.77 -20.10 -27.50
C GLU A 104 5.58 -19.25 -27.03
N GLU A 105 5.65 -18.69 -25.81
CA GLU A 105 4.62 -17.81 -25.26
C GLU A 105 4.47 -16.50 -26.06
N VAL A 106 5.59 -15.89 -26.47
CA VAL A 106 5.62 -14.66 -27.27
C VAL A 106 5.07 -14.92 -28.68
N ASN A 107 5.44 -16.04 -29.31
CA ASN A 107 4.92 -16.42 -30.62
C ASN A 107 3.42 -16.75 -30.56
N ALA A 108 2.95 -17.40 -29.49
CA ALA A 108 1.52 -17.65 -29.26
C ALA A 108 0.74 -16.34 -29.01
N GLY A 109 1.33 -15.38 -28.29
CA GLY A 109 0.79 -14.04 -28.08
C GLY A 109 0.70 -13.20 -29.36
N LEU A 110 1.73 -13.27 -30.21
CA LEU A 110 1.75 -12.61 -31.51
C LEU A 110 0.77 -13.26 -32.50
N GLN A 111 0.63 -14.59 -32.49
CA GLN A 111 -0.38 -15.28 -33.30
C GLN A 111 -1.81 -14.98 -32.84
N THR A 112 -2.06 -14.81 -31.54
CA THR A 112 -3.39 -14.41 -31.05
C THR A 112 -3.71 -12.94 -31.36
N GLN A 113 -2.72 -12.05 -31.31
CA GLN A 113 -2.87 -10.67 -31.81
C GLN A 113 -3.08 -10.62 -33.32
N GLN A 114 -2.38 -11.44 -34.11
CA GLN A 114 -2.60 -11.54 -35.57
C GLN A 114 -3.92 -12.23 -35.94
N ALA A 115 -4.37 -13.22 -35.17
CA ALA A 115 -5.63 -13.94 -35.42
C ALA A 115 -6.88 -13.11 -35.06
N SER A 116 -6.78 -12.14 -34.14
CA SER A 116 -7.84 -11.12 -33.92
C SER A 116 -7.75 -9.90 -34.85
N GLY A 117 -6.73 -9.85 -35.72
CA GLY A 117 -6.43 -8.73 -36.62
C GLY A 117 -6.82 -8.95 -38.08
N GLY A 118 -7.70 -9.91 -38.36
CA GLY A 118 -8.22 -10.23 -39.70
C GLY A 118 -9.23 -9.22 -40.25
N VAL A 119 -8.93 -7.92 -40.19
CA VAL A 119 -9.50 -6.92 -41.10
C VAL A 119 -8.34 -6.38 -41.91
N GLY A 120 -8.14 -6.99 -43.09
CA GLY A 120 -7.20 -6.51 -44.09
C GLY A 120 -7.37 -5.01 -44.31
N GLY A 121 -6.24 -4.32 -44.38
CA GLY A 121 -6.11 -2.87 -44.38
C GLY A 121 -7.21 -2.13 -45.15
N LEU A 122 -8.22 -1.68 -44.42
CA LEU A 122 -8.81 -0.39 -44.73
C LEU A 122 -7.77 0.63 -44.26
N PRO A 123 -7.23 1.47 -45.15
CA PRO A 123 -6.29 2.51 -44.73
C PRO A 123 -6.96 3.27 -43.60
N ILE A 124 -6.23 3.61 -42.54
CA ILE A 124 -6.73 4.35 -41.37
C ILE A 124 -7.60 5.54 -41.80
N ARG A 125 -7.33 6.15 -42.98
CA ARG A 125 -8.17 7.13 -43.68
C ARG A 125 -9.63 6.71 -43.95
N LYS A 126 -9.91 5.47 -44.36
CA LYS A 126 -11.27 4.95 -44.60
C LYS A 126 -12.03 4.69 -43.30
N LEU A 127 -11.37 4.20 -42.25
CA LEU A 127 -11.98 4.08 -40.91
C LEU A 127 -12.29 5.48 -40.34
N LEU A 128 -11.37 6.42 -40.49
CA LEU A 128 -11.58 7.82 -40.11
C LEU A 128 -12.72 8.46 -40.93
N ASN A 129 -12.79 8.21 -42.24
CA ASN A 129 -13.90 8.67 -43.09
C ASN A 129 -15.24 8.00 -42.73
N LEU A 130 -15.22 6.74 -42.27
CA LEU A 130 -16.42 6.06 -41.77
C LEU A 130 -16.87 6.67 -40.45
N ILE A 131 -15.94 6.89 -39.51
CA ILE A 131 -16.23 7.55 -38.22
C ILE A 131 -16.74 8.98 -38.47
N VAL A 132 -16.08 9.76 -39.32
CA VAL A 132 -16.51 11.11 -39.70
C VAL A 132 -17.85 11.07 -40.44
N GLY A 133 -18.08 10.08 -41.31
CA GLY A 133 -19.34 9.89 -42.04
C GLY A 133 -20.51 9.55 -41.10
N VAL A 134 -20.29 8.65 -40.14
CA VAL A 134 -21.25 8.29 -39.09
C VAL A 134 -21.49 9.50 -38.18
N PHE A 135 -20.44 10.22 -37.79
CA PHE A 135 -20.56 11.44 -36.98
C PHE A 135 -21.35 12.53 -37.73
N MET A 136 -21.06 12.74 -39.02
CA MET A 136 -21.81 13.69 -39.86
C MET A 136 -23.25 13.24 -40.13
N ALA A 137 -23.51 11.94 -40.22
CA ALA A 137 -24.87 11.40 -40.32
C ALA A 137 -25.65 11.61 -39.02
N ILE A 138 -25.02 11.39 -37.86
CA ILE A 138 -25.59 11.69 -36.54
C ILE A 138 -25.84 13.20 -36.42
N VAL A 139 -24.90 14.06 -36.81
CA VAL A 139 -25.06 15.53 -36.80
C VAL A 139 -26.19 15.97 -37.76
N ARG A 140 -26.30 15.39 -38.96
CA ARG A 140 -27.41 15.68 -39.91
C ARG A 140 -28.76 15.21 -39.40
N ALA A 141 -28.84 14.03 -38.79
CA ALA A 141 -30.06 13.53 -38.16
C ALA A 141 -30.45 14.43 -36.97
N SER A 142 -29.47 14.80 -36.15
CA SER A 142 -29.63 15.68 -35.00
C SER A 142 -30.12 17.07 -35.42
N THR A 143 -29.55 17.67 -36.47
CA THR A 143 -29.94 19.01 -36.96
C THR A 143 -31.36 19.06 -37.51
N LYS A 144 -31.83 18.01 -38.19
CA LYS A 144 -33.25 17.90 -38.60
C LYS A 144 -34.20 17.73 -37.41
N GLN A 145 -33.73 17.17 -36.30
CA GLN A 145 -34.53 16.96 -35.09
C GLN A 145 -34.48 18.19 -34.16
N ILE A 146 -33.37 18.92 -34.14
CA ILE A 146 -33.18 20.21 -33.45
C ILE A 146 -34.16 21.27 -33.96
N SER A 147 -34.38 21.33 -35.28
CA SER A 147 -35.31 22.32 -35.86
C SER A 147 -36.78 22.04 -35.54
N LYS A 148 -37.15 20.76 -35.30
CA LYS A 148 -38.52 20.38 -34.95
C LYS A 148 -38.80 20.51 -33.46
N ASN A 149 -37.84 20.16 -32.59
CA ASN A 149 -38.01 20.15 -31.13
C ASN A 149 -36.78 20.76 -30.42
N PRO A 150 -36.63 22.09 -30.38
CA PRO A 150 -35.42 22.76 -29.88
C PRO A 150 -35.16 22.53 -28.38
N ARG A 151 -36.21 22.33 -27.57
CA ARG A 151 -36.06 22.04 -26.14
C ARG A 151 -35.52 20.62 -25.90
N SER A 152 -36.09 19.64 -26.59
CA SER A 152 -35.65 18.24 -26.49
C SER A 152 -34.24 18.06 -27.00
N SER A 153 -33.86 18.77 -28.07
CA SER A 153 -32.52 18.68 -28.61
C SER A 153 -31.45 19.35 -27.76
N LEU A 154 -31.78 20.46 -27.07
CA LEU A 154 -30.90 21.06 -26.07
C LEU A 154 -30.62 20.08 -24.93
N LEU A 155 -31.64 19.38 -24.43
CA LEU A 155 -31.47 18.35 -23.39
C LEU A 155 -30.56 17.21 -23.85
N VAL A 156 -30.74 16.72 -25.09
CA VAL A 156 -29.88 15.68 -25.66
C VAL A 156 -28.45 16.18 -25.85
N ALA A 157 -28.26 17.41 -26.33
CA ALA A 157 -26.93 18.01 -26.49
C ALA A 157 -26.22 18.19 -25.14
N LEU A 158 -26.94 18.63 -24.11
CA LEU A 158 -26.41 18.73 -22.75
C LEU A 158 -26.05 17.35 -22.18
N ALA A 159 -26.89 16.33 -22.40
CA ALA A 159 -26.60 14.96 -21.99
C ALA A 159 -25.38 14.37 -22.71
N MET A 160 -25.25 14.61 -24.02
CA MET A 160 -24.08 14.15 -24.77
C MET A 160 -22.81 14.91 -24.35
N GLY A 161 -22.92 16.22 -24.12
CA GLY A 161 -21.85 17.05 -23.59
C GLY A 161 -21.40 16.61 -22.20
N SER A 162 -22.32 16.24 -21.31
CA SER A 162 -21.97 15.75 -19.97
C SER A 162 -21.31 14.37 -20.02
N VAL A 163 -21.72 13.47 -20.92
CA VAL A 163 -21.05 12.19 -21.16
C VAL A 163 -19.63 12.40 -21.68
N LEU A 164 -19.44 13.24 -22.70
CA LEU A 164 -18.10 13.55 -23.24
C LEU A 164 -17.21 14.22 -22.20
N TYR A 165 -17.76 15.16 -21.43
CA TYR A 165 -17.06 15.78 -20.30
C TYR A 165 -16.65 14.73 -19.26
N GLY A 166 -17.55 13.79 -18.93
CA GLY A 166 -17.29 12.68 -18.03
C GLY A 166 -16.17 11.78 -18.54
N MET A 167 -16.24 11.33 -19.80
CA MET A 167 -15.22 10.47 -20.42
C MET A 167 -13.84 11.14 -20.47
N HIS A 168 -13.79 12.44 -20.72
CA HIS A 168 -12.53 13.19 -20.77
C HIS A 168 -11.92 13.44 -19.37
N ASN A 169 -12.75 13.74 -18.38
CA ASN A 169 -12.29 14.12 -17.04
C ASN A 169 -12.15 12.95 -16.06
N ALA A 170 -12.97 11.89 -16.19
CA ALA A 170 -12.91 10.70 -15.34
C ALA A 170 -11.48 10.15 -15.13
N PRO A 171 -10.69 9.85 -16.19
CA PRO A 171 -9.34 9.32 -16.01
C PRO A 171 -8.32 10.37 -15.53
N ARG A 172 -8.67 11.65 -15.53
CA ARG A 172 -7.75 12.75 -15.18
C ARG A 172 -7.93 13.29 -13.78
N ASN A 173 -9.16 13.33 -13.27
CA ASN A 173 -9.48 13.96 -12.00
C ASN A 173 -10.67 13.33 -11.26
N GLY A 174 -11.18 12.17 -11.71
CA GLY A 174 -12.35 11.55 -11.09
C GLY A 174 -13.65 12.35 -11.25
N ILE A 175 -13.71 13.33 -12.17
CA ILE A 175 -14.82 14.29 -12.36
C ILE A 175 -15.02 15.16 -11.10
N VAL A 176 -14.28 16.27 -11.05
CA VAL A 176 -14.38 17.27 -9.99
C VAL A 176 -15.73 17.99 -10.03
N VAL A 177 -16.32 18.20 -8.85
CA VAL A 177 -17.58 18.91 -8.68
C VAL A 177 -17.32 20.27 -8.04
N PRO A 178 -17.55 21.39 -8.74
CA PRO A 178 -17.19 22.72 -8.25
C PRO A 178 -18.18 23.32 -7.24
N PHE A 179 -19.32 22.66 -6.98
CA PHE A 179 -20.40 23.20 -6.14
C PHE A 179 -20.40 22.66 -4.70
N SER A 180 -19.39 21.88 -4.30
CA SER A 180 -19.23 21.43 -2.93
C SER A 180 -18.37 22.42 -2.14
N SER A 181 -18.63 22.55 -0.84
CA SER A 181 -17.84 23.39 0.08
C SER A 181 -16.38 22.93 0.21
N ALA A 182 -16.11 21.67 -0.09
CA ALA A 182 -14.79 21.04 -0.08
C ALA A 182 -14.57 20.20 -1.36
N HIS A 183 -13.32 19.88 -1.67
CA HIS A 183 -12.96 19.26 -2.94
C HIS A 183 -13.55 17.84 -3.09
N THR A 184 -14.45 17.66 -4.06
CA THR A 184 -15.22 16.41 -4.24
C THR A 184 -15.10 15.90 -5.66
N THR A 185 -14.91 14.58 -5.82
CA THR A 185 -14.88 13.90 -7.13
C THR A 185 -15.95 12.81 -7.19
N VAL A 186 -16.59 12.63 -8.35
CA VAL A 186 -17.65 11.63 -8.52
C VAL A 186 -17.10 10.21 -8.52
N LEU A 187 -15.99 10.04 -9.22
CA LEU A 187 -15.23 8.80 -9.33
C LEU A 187 -13.99 8.91 -8.45
N GLU A 188 -13.36 7.75 -8.26
CA GLU A 188 -12.10 7.70 -7.57
C GLU A 188 -11.04 8.55 -8.29
N PRO A 189 -10.40 9.50 -7.59
CA PRO A 189 -9.41 10.36 -8.21
C PRO A 189 -8.11 9.59 -8.50
N PRO A 190 -7.50 9.74 -9.70
CA PRO A 190 -6.19 9.18 -9.99
C PRO A 190 -5.11 9.70 -9.05
N VAL A 191 -4.07 8.91 -8.79
CA VAL A 191 -2.95 9.31 -7.90
C VAL A 191 -2.24 10.57 -8.41
N SER A 192 -2.03 10.66 -9.72
CA SER A 192 -1.42 11.84 -10.36
C SER A 192 -2.24 13.11 -10.17
N TYR A 193 -3.56 12.99 -10.04
CA TYR A 193 -4.44 14.10 -9.73
C TYR A 193 -4.27 14.56 -8.29
N LEU A 194 -4.30 13.62 -7.34
CA LEU A 194 -4.14 13.90 -5.92
C LEU A 194 -2.81 14.62 -5.63
N GLN A 195 -1.72 14.17 -6.28
CA GLN A 195 -0.42 14.81 -6.14
C GLN A 195 -0.41 16.25 -6.66
N ARG A 196 -0.99 16.49 -7.85
CA ARG A 196 -1.08 17.86 -8.40
C ARG A 196 -2.00 18.76 -7.57
N TYR A 197 -3.12 18.21 -7.09
CA TYR A 197 -4.06 18.94 -6.25
C TYR A 197 -3.40 19.36 -4.94
N MET A 198 -2.62 18.46 -4.34
CA MET A 198 -1.85 18.72 -3.13
C MET A 198 -0.79 19.79 -3.39
N LEU A 199 0.10 19.62 -4.38
CA LEU A 199 1.11 20.63 -4.74
C LEU A 199 0.50 21.99 -5.09
N GLY A 200 -0.65 22.01 -5.77
CA GLY A 200 -1.39 23.26 -6.06
C GLY A 200 -1.94 23.91 -4.80
N SER A 201 -2.54 23.12 -3.90
CA SER A 201 -3.02 23.60 -2.60
C SER A 201 -1.87 24.13 -1.72
N PHE A 202 -0.65 23.61 -1.93
CA PHE A 202 0.54 23.99 -1.16
C PHE A 202 1.12 25.33 -1.64
N GLY A 203 0.94 25.69 -2.91
CA GLY A 203 1.47 26.93 -3.50
C GLY A 203 0.74 28.20 -3.08
N ASP A 204 -0.52 28.10 -2.64
CA ASP A 204 -1.38 29.27 -2.37
C ASP A 204 -1.30 29.79 -0.91
N GLY A 205 -0.44 29.20 -0.07
CA GLY A 205 -0.27 29.56 1.35
C GLY A 205 -1.18 28.74 2.27
N TRP A 206 -0.59 28.12 3.30
CA TRP A 206 -1.28 27.11 4.09
C TRP A 206 -1.95 27.75 5.29
N GLU A 207 -3.23 27.46 5.45
CA GLU A 207 -3.96 27.77 6.67
C GLU A 207 -4.42 26.47 7.32
N SER A 208 -3.90 26.19 8.51
CA SER A 208 -4.41 25.10 9.34
C SER A 208 -5.91 25.28 9.57
N SER A 209 -6.67 24.19 9.50
CA SER A 209 -8.10 24.24 9.89
C SER A 209 -8.28 24.33 11.41
N LEU A 210 -7.23 24.06 12.17
CA LEU A 210 -7.25 24.03 13.62
C LEU A 210 -7.14 25.46 14.19
N PRO A 211 -7.93 25.82 15.21
CA PRO A 211 -7.81 27.14 15.84
C PRO A 211 -6.39 27.42 16.33
N SER A 212 -5.94 28.66 16.14
CA SER A 212 -4.61 29.08 16.61
C SER A 212 -4.51 28.88 18.13
N PRO A 213 -3.39 28.36 18.65
CA PRO A 213 -3.22 28.20 20.08
C PRO A 213 -3.43 29.55 20.78
N PRO A 214 -4.14 29.58 21.93
CA PRO A 214 -4.34 30.82 22.66
C PRO A 214 -2.98 31.44 22.98
N LYS A 215 -2.75 32.69 22.54
CA LYS A 215 -1.51 33.42 22.84
C LYS A 215 -1.27 33.34 24.34
N LYS A 216 -0.16 32.71 24.76
CA LYS A 216 0.22 32.56 26.17
C LYS A 216 0.35 33.94 26.81
N MET A 217 -0.72 34.49 27.37
CA MET A 217 -0.62 35.57 28.34
C MET A 217 -0.08 34.96 29.62
N GLY A 218 1.09 35.45 30.05
CA GLY A 218 1.87 34.86 31.13
C GLY A 218 1.05 34.59 32.39
N SER A 219 0.82 33.32 32.68
CA SER A 219 0.52 32.88 34.04
C SER A 219 0.97 31.44 34.23
N LYS A 220 1.62 31.19 35.36
CA LYS A 220 2.04 29.86 35.83
C LYS A 220 0.83 29.03 36.25
N SER A 221 -0.09 28.73 35.33
CA SER A 221 -1.25 27.89 35.63
C SER A 221 -1.25 26.60 34.80
N LYS A 222 -1.63 25.52 35.48
CA LYS A 222 -1.85 24.13 35.04
C LYS A 222 -1.83 23.90 33.53
N LYS A 223 -1.09 22.86 33.09
CA LYS A 223 -1.14 22.21 31.77
C LYS A 223 -2.58 22.13 31.25
N ARG A 224 -3.06 23.19 30.59
CA ARG A 224 -4.24 23.13 29.73
C ARG A 224 -3.69 22.68 28.39
N THR A 225 -4.00 21.44 28.05
CA THR A 225 -3.90 20.91 26.69
C THR A 225 -4.51 21.93 25.74
N ALA A 226 -3.73 22.38 24.75
CA ALA A 226 -4.18 23.34 23.76
C ALA A 226 -5.11 22.62 22.76
N ILE A 227 -6.31 22.28 23.23
CA ILE A 227 -7.33 21.60 22.45
C ILE A 227 -7.68 22.49 21.26
N GLY A 228 -7.61 21.90 20.06
CA GLY A 228 -7.82 22.62 18.81
C GLY A 228 -6.60 23.31 18.24
N ALA A 229 -5.39 23.17 18.79
CA ALA A 229 -4.17 23.61 18.12
C ALA A 229 -3.44 22.43 17.45
N ILE A 230 -2.48 22.74 16.56
CA ILE A 230 -1.55 21.74 16.00
C ILE A 230 -0.90 20.95 17.15
N GLY A 231 -0.92 19.62 17.06
CA GLY A 231 -0.41 18.73 18.10
C GLY A 231 -1.38 18.49 19.25
N MET A 232 -2.68 18.76 19.07
CA MET A 232 -3.70 18.51 20.09
C MET A 232 -3.82 17.04 20.47
N THR A 233 -3.47 16.11 19.57
CA THR A 233 -3.51 14.68 19.88
C THR A 233 -2.36 14.23 20.76
N ARG A 234 -1.27 14.99 20.90
CA ARG A 234 -0.05 14.55 21.63
C ARG A 234 -0.30 14.17 23.10
N PHE A 235 -1.38 14.67 23.66
CA PHE A 235 -1.76 14.44 25.06
C PHE A 235 -2.99 13.55 25.21
N LEU A 236 -3.60 13.11 24.11
CA LEU A 236 -4.70 12.16 24.14
C LEU A 236 -4.15 10.78 24.49
N GLN A 237 -4.56 10.26 25.64
CA GLN A 237 -4.36 8.86 25.99
C GLN A 237 -5.37 8.03 25.20
N VAL A 238 -4.86 6.97 24.56
CA VAL A 238 -5.70 5.94 23.93
C VAL A 238 -5.88 4.85 24.97
N ASP A 239 -7.10 4.38 25.16
CA ASP A 239 -7.36 3.23 26.03
C ASP A 239 -6.49 2.04 25.60
N SER A 240 -5.84 1.41 26.58
CA SER A 240 -4.87 0.33 26.41
C SER A 240 -5.47 -1.07 26.57
N ASP A 241 -6.77 -1.17 26.82
CA ASP A 241 -7.43 -2.46 27.05
C ASP A 241 -7.67 -3.14 25.69
N VAL A 242 -6.66 -3.88 25.21
CA VAL A 242 -6.68 -4.58 23.92
C VAL A 242 -6.69 -6.09 24.15
N GLU A 243 -7.68 -6.78 23.57
CA GLU A 243 -7.62 -8.25 23.44
C GLU A 243 -6.72 -8.62 22.25
N GLU A 244 -5.92 -9.68 22.40
CA GLU A 244 -5.00 -10.13 21.36
C GLU A 244 -5.74 -10.44 20.04
N ASP A 245 -5.19 -9.99 18.92
CA ASP A 245 -5.66 -10.24 17.55
C ASP A 245 -7.07 -9.69 17.17
N GLU A 246 -7.76 -8.95 18.05
CA GLU A 246 -9.00 -8.25 17.72
C GLU A 246 -8.78 -6.74 17.50
N MET A 247 -9.52 -6.17 16.54
CA MET A 247 -9.50 -4.72 16.31
C MET A 247 -10.54 -4.06 17.19
N ASN A 248 -10.08 -3.22 18.12
CA ASN A 248 -10.94 -2.42 18.97
C ASN A 248 -11.11 -1.03 18.38
N ILE A 249 -12.38 -0.60 18.27
CA ILE A 249 -12.76 0.72 17.75
C ILE A 249 -13.55 1.42 18.86
N ASN A 250 -13.07 2.58 19.29
CA ASN A 250 -13.77 3.44 20.25
C ASN A 250 -14.08 4.79 19.59
N SER A 251 -15.27 5.33 19.88
CA SER A 251 -15.75 6.61 19.36
C SER A 251 -16.49 7.36 20.45
N ASP A 252 -15.92 8.47 20.90
CA ASP A 252 -16.47 9.32 21.93
C ASP A 252 -16.84 10.70 21.37
N ARG A 253 -17.92 11.26 21.92
CA ARG A 253 -18.41 12.59 21.56
C ARG A 253 -18.43 13.52 22.76
N GLY A 254 -18.02 14.78 22.53
CA GLY A 254 -18.08 15.82 23.56
C GLY A 254 -17.11 15.64 24.72
N VAL A 255 -16.03 14.87 24.53
CA VAL A 255 -15.00 14.62 25.56
C VAL A 255 -13.93 15.70 25.50
N ASP A 256 -13.57 16.28 26.65
CA ASP A 256 -12.41 17.16 26.82
C ASP A 256 -12.23 18.25 25.75
N GLY A 257 -13.32 18.88 25.31
CA GLY A 257 -13.29 19.96 24.32
C GLY A 257 -13.15 19.50 22.87
N PHE A 258 -13.22 18.19 22.61
CA PHE A 258 -13.35 17.59 21.29
C PHE A 258 -14.83 17.36 20.96
N SER A 259 -15.22 17.55 19.70
CA SER A 259 -16.57 17.17 19.25
C SER A 259 -16.65 15.65 19.02
N LEU A 260 -15.57 15.08 18.47
CA LEU A 260 -15.44 13.68 18.13
C LEU A 260 -13.98 13.23 18.36
N VAL A 261 -13.81 12.13 19.08
CA VAL A 261 -12.55 11.38 19.16
C VAL A 261 -12.86 9.96 18.76
N THR A 262 -12.23 9.48 17.71
CA THR A 262 -12.41 8.11 17.22
C THR A 262 -11.04 7.47 17.11
N SER A 263 -10.86 6.31 17.74
CA SER A 263 -9.61 5.57 17.76
C SER A 263 -9.84 4.13 17.35
N ALA A 264 -8.93 3.58 16.56
CA ALA A 264 -8.81 2.14 16.36
C ALA A 264 -7.42 1.68 16.76
N HIS A 265 -7.33 0.49 17.32
CA HIS A 265 -6.05 -0.14 17.62
C HIS A 265 -6.12 -1.65 17.43
N THR A 266 -4.95 -2.23 17.18
CA THR A 266 -4.77 -3.67 16.97
C THR A 266 -3.41 -4.09 17.52
N MET A 267 -3.36 -5.30 18.06
CA MET A 267 -2.16 -5.87 18.65
C MET A 267 -1.48 -6.81 17.66
N ILE A 268 -0.20 -6.60 17.41
CA ILE A 268 0.65 -7.55 16.67
C ILE A 268 1.38 -8.38 17.71
N SER A 269 0.94 -9.62 17.91
CA SER A 269 1.54 -10.57 18.84
C SER A 269 2.96 -10.96 18.41
N ILE A 270 3.91 -10.87 19.34
CA ILE A 270 5.31 -11.24 19.12
C ILE A 270 5.72 -12.13 20.29
N ASP A 271 6.37 -13.25 19.99
CA ASP A 271 6.99 -14.08 21.03
C ASP A 271 8.16 -13.29 21.67
N PRO A 272 8.05 -12.87 22.94
CA PRO A 272 9.07 -12.02 23.57
C PRO A 272 10.41 -12.74 23.72
N ASP A 273 10.44 -14.08 23.65
CA ASP A 273 11.66 -14.87 23.73
C ASP A 273 12.48 -14.86 22.41
N ASP A 274 11.90 -14.37 21.30
CA ASP A 274 12.60 -14.25 20.01
C ASP A 274 13.06 -12.81 19.74
N GLU A 275 14.17 -12.45 20.38
CA GLU A 275 14.89 -11.18 20.20
C GLU A 275 15.17 -10.84 18.72
N GLY A 276 15.31 -11.85 17.86
CA GLY A 276 15.54 -11.65 16.43
C GLY A 276 14.30 -11.21 15.67
N VAL A 277 13.11 -11.62 16.13
CA VAL A 277 11.81 -11.20 15.56
C VAL A 277 11.50 -9.78 16.00
N LEU A 278 11.75 -9.43 17.26
CA LEU A 278 11.52 -8.09 17.78
C LEU A 278 12.26 -7.01 16.96
N GLU A 279 13.53 -7.23 16.66
CA GLU A 279 14.32 -6.33 15.80
C GLU A 279 13.73 -6.22 14.39
N CYS A 280 13.25 -7.33 13.80
CA CYS A 280 12.56 -7.29 12.50
C CYS A 280 11.30 -6.43 12.56
N VAL A 281 10.56 -6.48 13.67
CA VAL A 281 9.32 -5.71 13.79
C VAL A 281 9.61 -4.23 13.99
N GLN A 282 10.61 -3.88 14.78
CA GLN A 282 11.07 -2.49 14.91
C GLN A 282 11.53 -1.92 13.55
N ASP A 283 12.33 -2.69 12.80
CA ASP A 283 12.74 -2.33 11.43
C ASP A 283 11.52 -2.14 10.51
N SER A 284 10.51 -3.01 10.63
CA SER A 284 9.29 -2.95 9.82
C SER A 284 8.40 -1.75 10.17
N VAL A 285 8.26 -1.43 11.45
CA VAL A 285 7.55 -0.24 11.93
C VAL A 285 8.26 1.00 11.42
N SER A 286 9.57 1.10 11.63
CA SER A 286 10.38 2.24 11.18
C SER A 286 10.27 2.44 9.66
N THR A 287 10.36 1.37 8.87
CA THR A 287 10.20 1.41 7.41
C THR A 287 8.79 1.84 7.01
N THR A 288 7.74 1.27 7.64
CA THR A 288 6.34 1.59 7.32
C THR A 288 6.02 3.06 7.59
N PHE A 289 6.50 3.59 8.72
CA PHE A 289 6.30 5.00 9.09
C PHE A 289 7.16 5.96 8.27
N THR A 290 8.42 5.61 7.97
CA THR A 290 9.31 6.45 7.14
C THR A 290 8.81 6.52 5.69
N ASP A 291 8.38 5.39 5.12
CA ASP A 291 7.82 5.32 3.77
C ASP A 291 6.36 5.81 3.69
N ARG A 292 5.74 6.12 4.84
CA ARG A 292 4.35 6.60 4.95
C ARG A 292 3.33 5.65 4.32
N ARG A 293 3.55 4.34 4.44
CA ARG A 293 2.75 3.26 3.82
C ARG A 293 1.45 2.97 4.58
N PHE A 294 0.72 4.03 4.96
CA PHE A 294 -0.47 3.88 5.81
C PHE A 294 -1.69 3.32 5.07
N SER A 295 -1.66 3.23 3.73
CA SER A 295 -2.78 2.73 2.94
C SER A 295 -2.39 1.72 1.84
N GLU A 296 -1.27 1.01 1.99
CA GLU A 296 -0.77 0.08 0.96
C GLU A 296 -1.72 -1.11 0.76
N TYR A 297 -2.28 -1.64 1.85
CA TYR A 297 -3.14 -2.84 1.85
C TYR A 297 -4.63 -2.54 2.04
N LEU A 298 -5.06 -1.32 1.72
CA LEU A 298 -6.48 -1.00 1.78
C LEU A 298 -7.25 -1.63 0.64
N ASP A 299 -8.49 -2.02 0.93
CA ASP A 299 -9.46 -2.35 -0.09
C ASP A 299 -9.60 -1.13 -1.02
N SER A 300 -9.10 -1.31 -2.24
CA SER A 300 -8.75 -0.26 -3.20
C SER A 300 -9.87 0.72 -3.57
N SER A 301 -11.10 0.46 -3.11
CA SER A 301 -12.32 1.18 -3.48
C SER A 301 -12.83 2.19 -2.44
N LYS A 302 -12.22 2.29 -1.24
CA LYS A 302 -12.81 3.08 -0.15
C LYS A 302 -11.96 4.22 0.36
N LEU A 303 -10.65 4.01 0.49
CA LEU A 303 -9.75 4.99 1.10
C LEU A 303 -8.37 4.89 0.43
N LYS A 304 -7.81 6.05 0.11
CA LYS A 304 -6.44 6.22 -0.38
C LYS A 304 -5.76 7.32 0.40
N PHE A 305 -4.57 7.04 0.90
CA PHE A 305 -3.70 8.03 1.50
C PHE A 305 -2.38 8.07 0.76
N ARG A 306 -1.84 9.26 0.55
CA ARG A 306 -0.50 9.44 0.00
C ARG A 306 0.19 10.54 0.77
N SER A 307 1.34 10.23 1.37
CA SER A 307 2.28 11.26 1.77
C SER A 307 3.00 11.79 0.54
N ILE A 308 3.25 13.09 0.53
CA ILE A 308 4.05 13.76 -0.49
C ILE A 308 5.00 14.67 0.27
N SER A 309 6.28 14.40 0.11
CA SER A 309 7.35 15.32 0.47
C SER A 309 7.70 16.14 -0.76
N ASP A 310 7.54 17.46 -0.67
CA ASP A 310 8.04 18.35 -1.71
C ASP A 310 9.44 18.84 -1.30
N SER A 311 10.42 18.60 -2.18
CA SER A 311 11.78 19.10 -2.01
C SER A 311 11.88 20.61 -2.24
N ILE A 312 10.87 21.23 -2.86
CA ILE A 312 10.85 22.64 -3.28
C ILE A 312 10.37 23.54 -2.14
N THR A 313 9.35 23.12 -1.38
CA THR A 313 8.80 23.90 -0.26
C THR A 313 9.52 23.58 1.05
N HIS A 314 10.77 24.04 1.19
CA HIS A 314 11.52 24.22 2.45
C HIS A 314 11.18 23.25 3.63
N GLY A 315 11.10 21.94 3.38
CA GLY A 315 10.94 20.93 4.43
C GLY A 315 9.52 20.72 4.97
N GLU A 316 8.49 21.25 4.32
CA GLU A 316 7.09 20.97 4.69
C GLU A 316 6.62 19.66 4.04
N GLU A 317 6.42 18.63 4.86
CA GLU A 317 5.82 17.36 4.44
C GLU A 317 4.31 17.38 4.66
N GLY A 318 3.57 16.79 3.72
CA GLY A 318 2.12 16.69 3.82
C GLY A 318 1.56 15.41 3.26
N GLY A 319 0.24 15.30 3.29
CA GLY A 319 -0.47 14.15 2.76
C GLY A 319 -1.76 14.54 2.05
N VAL A 320 -2.30 13.61 1.30
CA VAL A 320 -3.62 13.72 0.69
C VAL A 320 -4.40 12.44 0.93
N LEU A 321 -5.59 12.61 1.50
CA LEU A 321 -6.56 11.57 1.76
C LEU A 321 -7.69 11.68 0.74
N ALA A 322 -8.00 10.59 0.04
CA ALA A 322 -9.19 10.46 -0.79
C ALA A 322 -10.04 9.33 -0.22
N MET A 323 -11.27 9.63 0.19
CA MET A 323 -12.14 8.64 0.81
C MET A 323 -13.55 8.71 0.21
N ASN A 324 -14.12 7.54 -0.07
CA ASN A 324 -15.50 7.42 -0.52
C ASN A 324 -16.45 7.84 0.62
N LEU A 325 -17.61 8.41 0.26
CA LEU A 325 -18.62 8.96 1.18
C LEU A 325 -18.19 10.16 2.04
N LEU A 326 -16.92 10.58 1.97
CA LEU A 326 -16.45 11.81 2.60
C LEU A 326 -16.97 13.05 1.86
N GLY A 327 -17.09 12.96 0.53
CA GLY A 327 -17.60 14.03 -0.32
C GLY A 327 -19.13 14.10 -0.33
N GLY A 328 -19.65 15.30 -0.59
CA GLY A 328 -21.09 15.53 -0.66
C GLY A 328 -21.79 14.61 -1.66
N PHE A 329 -23.00 14.17 -1.32
CA PHE A 329 -23.82 13.24 -2.12
C PHE A 329 -23.21 11.84 -2.30
N GLY A 330 -22.49 11.33 -1.29
CA GLY A 330 -21.92 9.98 -1.31
C GLY A 330 -20.75 9.84 -2.30
N ARG A 331 -20.02 10.93 -2.52
CA ARG A 331 -18.91 11.02 -3.47
C ARG A 331 -17.56 10.89 -2.77
N TYR A 332 -16.48 10.85 -3.53
CA TYR A 332 -15.14 10.90 -2.97
C TYR A 332 -14.83 12.30 -2.46
N GLY A 333 -14.44 12.40 -1.20
CA GLY A 333 -13.88 13.61 -0.63
C GLY A 333 -12.37 13.57 -0.70
N VAL A 334 -11.75 14.62 -1.24
CA VAL A 334 -10.29 14.81 -1.21
C VAL A 334 -9.95 15.79 -0.09
N GLN A 335 -9.16 15.33 0.86
CA GLN A 335 -8.75 16.04 2.05
C GLN A 335 -7.22 16.21 2.04
N PRO A 336 -6.72 17.44 1.84
CA PRO A 336 -5.31 17.72 2.03
C PRO A 336 -4.96 17.77 3.52
N LEU A 337 -3.75 17.31 3.84
CA LEU A 337 -3.22 17.11 5.18
C LEU A 337 -1.80 17.70 5.25
N CYS A 338 -1.45 18.22 6.42
CA CYS A 338 -0.11 18.71 6.75
C CYS A 338 0.42 17.95 7.96
N VAL A 339 1.72 17.62 7.99
CA VAL A 339 2.32 17.02 9.19
C VAL A 339 2.24 18.01 10.35
N SER A 340 1.60 17.59 11.45
CA SER A 340 1.51 18.35 12.69
C SER A 340 2.77 18.21 13.53
N TYR A 341 3.17 16.97 13.77
CA TYR A 341 4.37 16.61 14.52
C TYR A 341 4.76 15.17 14.20
N GLU A 342 6.02 14.88 14.46
CA GLU A 342 6.62 13.56 14.38
C GLU A 342 7.47 13.40 15.63
N ASP A 343 7.16 12.38 16.43
CA ASP A 343 7.89 12.03 17.63
C ASP A 343 8.77 10.81 17.31
N ASP A 344 10.07 10.96 17.54
CA ASP A 344 11.07 9.90 17.36
C ASP A 344 10.97 8.83 18.45
N GLU A 345 11.64 7.69 18.18
CA GLU A 345 11.72 6.52 19.06
C GLU A 345 12.06 6.89 20.50
N SER A 346 11.19 6.46 21.41
CA SER A 346 11.37 6.48 22.86
C SER A 346 11.31 5.06 23.42
N GLU A 347 11.56 4.86 24.72
CA GLU A 347 11.57 3.52 25.33
C GLU A 347 10.24 2.77 25.16
N GLU A 348 9.11 3.50 25.11
CA GLU A 348 7.76 2.95 25.01
C GLU A 348 7.14 3.18 23.61
N ASN A 349 7.31 4.37 23.02
CA ASN A 349 6.78 4.67 21.69
C ASN A 349 7.83 4.42 20.62
N LEU A 350 7.52 3.53 19.68
CA LEU A 350 8.39 3.25 18.55
C LEU A 350 8.31 4.40 17.54
N ARG A 351 7.11 4.75 17.06
CA ARG A 351 6.92 5.86 16.13
C ARG A 351 5.56 6.50 16.31
N CYS A 352 5.51 7.82 16.25
CA CYS A 352 4.25 8.57 16.31
C CYS A 352 4.29 9.75 15.34
N ILE A 353 3.26 9.85 14.50
CA ILE A 353 3.17 10.85 13.43
C ILE A 353 1.75 11.33 13.36
N ALA A 354 1.54 12.65 13.40
CA ALA A 354 0.23 13.24 13.27
C ALA A 354 0.12 14.18 12.07
N TYR A 355 -1.06 14.21 11.47
CA TYR A 355 -1.43 15.10 10.38
C TYR A 355 -2.65 15.92 10.74
N HIS A 356 -2.60 17.23 10.56
CA HIS A 356 -3.78 18.08 10.65
C HIS A 356 -4.35 18.41 9.28
N THR A 357 -5.65 18.66 9.24
CA THR A 357 -6.36 19.09 8.04
C THR A 357 -6.10 20.55 7.70
N LEU A 358 -6.13 20.88 6.41
CA LEU A 358 -6.10 22.27 5.95
C LEU A 358 -7.50 22.87 5.88
N ARG A 359 -7.56 24.20 6.02
CA ARG A 359 -8.80 24.97 5.92
C ARG A 359 -9.49 24.72 4.58
N GLY A 360 -10.82 24.61 4.60
CA GLY A 360 -11.61 24.30 3.39
C GLY A 360 -11.70 22.81 3.05
N GLY A 361 -11.15 21.93 3.90
CA GLY A 361 -11.33 20.48 3.81
C GLY A 361 -12.76 20.00 4.11
N HIS A 362 -12.98 18.68 4.14
CA HIS A 362 -14.25 18.05 4.51
C HIS A 362 -14.49 17.98 6.01
N PHE A 363 -13.42 17.94 6.81
CA PHE A 363 -13.47 18.01 8.26
C PHE A 363 -12.29 18.83 8.79
N ASP A 364 -12.38 19.27 10.04
CA ASP A 364 -11.34 20.03 10.73
C ASP A 364 -10.82 19.20 11.90
N GLY A 365 -9.61 18.67 11.83
CA GLY A 365 -9.08 17.78 12.87
C GLY A 365 -7.64 17.36 12.67
N GLU A 366 -7.22 16.39 13.49
CA GLU A 366 -5.90 15.79 13.46
C GLU A 366 -6.01 14.26 13.47
N ILE A 367 -5.24 13.61 12.59
CA ILE A 367 -5.11 12.15 12.51
C ILE A 367 -3.73 11.78 13.03
N ARG A 368 -3.66 11.00 14.10
CA ARG A 368 -2.43 10.48 14.69
C ARG A 368 -2.28 9.00 14.35
N PHE A 369 -1.12 8.63 13.82
CA PHE A 369 -0.66 7.27 13.63
C PHE A 369 0.39 6.96 14.69
N GLU A 370 0.26 5.86 15.39
CA GLU A 370 1.12 5.54 16.53
C GLU A 370 1.40 4.04 16.60
N ALA A 371 2.66 3.67 16.84
CA ALA A 371 3.09 2.32 17.14
C ALA A 371 3.84 2.31 18.49
N VAL A 372 3.32 1.54 19.44
CA VAL A 372 3.82 1.45 20.82
C VAL A 372 4.26 0.02 21.10
N ARG A 373 5.39 -0.13 21.80
CA ARG A 373 5.84 -1.44 22.26
C ARG A 373 5.14 -1.79 23.57
N GLU A 374 4.56 -2.99 23.62
CA GLU A 374 3.94 -3.54 24.82
C GLU A 374 4.58 -4.88 25.19
N GLU A 375 4.26 -5.43 26.36
CA GLU A 375 4.86 -6.68 26.85
C GLU A 375 4.58 -7.87 25.93
N SER A 376 3.39 -7.91 25.32
CA SER A 376 2.91 -8.97 24.42
C SER A 376 3.20 -8.73 22.93
N GLY A 377 3.80 -7.59 22.55
CA GLY A 377 4.14 -7.29 21.16
C GLY A 377 4.16 -5.80 20.81
N ILE A 378 3.59 -5.43 19.66
CA ILE A 378 3.43 -4.03 19.25
C ILE A 378 1.97 -3.67 19.04
N ARG A 379 1.52 -2.61 19.72
CA ARG A 379 0.20 -2.01 19.51
C ARG A 379 0.30 -0.95 18.43
N VAL A 380 -0.49 -1.11 17.38
CA VAL A 380 -0.68 -0.10 16.34
C VAL A 380 -2.00 0.60 16.61
N SER A 381 -1.99 1.93 16.63
CA SER A 381 -3.20 2.73 16.83
C SER A 381 -3.30 3.92 15.88
N VAL A 382 -4.53 4.24 15.51
CA VAL A 382 -4.86 5.42 14.71
C VAL A 382 -5.97 6.18 15.42
N VAL A 383 -5.75 7.48 15.64
CA VAL A 383 -6.69 8.36 16.33
C VAL A 383 -7.06 9.52 15.43
N LEU A 384 -8.36 9.72 15.20
CA LEU A 384 -8.93 10.92 14.62
C LEU A 384 -9.54 11.77 15.73
N ALA A 385 -9.09 13.02 15.84
CA ALA A 385 -9.61 13.96 16.82
C ALA A 385 -10.10 15.26 16.17
N ILE A 386 -11.34 15.65 16.47
CA ILE A 386 -12.01 16.85 15.96
C ILE A 386 -12.21 17.82 17.14
N PRO A 387 -11.67 19.06 17.13
CA PRO A 387 -11.95 20.05 18.16
C PRO A 387 -13.43 20.45 18.19
N GLY A 388 -13.90 20.87 19.36
CA GLY A 388 -15.20 21.50 19.50
C GLY A 388 -15.34 22.72 18.57
N GLY A 389 -16.42 22.73 17.78
CA GLY A 389 -16.68 23.77 16.77
C GLY A 389 -16.02 23.52 15.41
N GLY A 390 -15.21 22.47 15.25
CA GLY A 390 -14.72 22.00 13.96
C GLY A 390 -15.80 21.27 13.15
N ARG A 391 -15.59 21.17 11.84
CA ARG A 391 -16.43 20.34 10.97
C ARG A 391 -16.15 18.87 11.23
N GLU A 392 -17.16 18.11 11.64
CA GLU A 392 -17.04 16.69 11.93
C GLU A 392 -17.56 15.80 10.80
N PRO A 393 -16.89 14.69 10.48
CA PRO A 393 -17.46 13.65 9.63
C PRO A 393 -18.51 12.84 10.42
N SER A 394 -19.31 12.04 9.73
CA SER A 394 -20.19 11.09 10.41
C SER A 394 -19.36 10.08 11.22
N GLN A 395 -19.85 9.69 12.40
CA GLN A 395 -19.14 8.75 13.28
C GLN A 395 -18.78 7.44 12.57
N ARG A 396 -19.70 6.87 11.78
CA ARG A 396 -19.44 5.64 11.00
C ARG A 396 -18.30 5.83 9.99
N LEU A 397 -18.18 7.01 9.41
CA LEU A 397 -17.11 7.33 8.47
C LEU A 397 -15.77 7.49 9.20
N ALA A 398 -15.78 8.14 10.37
CA ALA A 398 -14.60 8.24 11.24
C ALA A 398 -14.11 6.85 11.67
N GLU A 399 -15.01 6.00 12.16
CA GLU A 399 -14.72 4.61 12.56
C GLU A 399 -14.16 3.81 11.39
N SER A 400 -14.79 3.90 10.22
CA SER A 400 -14.31 3.24 9.00
C SER A 400 -12.94 3.75 8.56
N MET A 401 -12.64 5.04 8.78
CA MET A 401 -11.36 5.64 8.40
C MET A 401 -10.24 5.12 9.29
N VAL A 402 -10.38 5.22 10.62
CA VAL A 402 -9.35 4.80 11.56
C VAL A 402 -9.14 3.29 11.53
N SER A 403 -10.20 2.49 11.36
CA SER A 403 -10.10 1.03 11.28
C SER A 403 -9.37 0.59 10.02
N SER A 404 -9.71 1.18 8.87
CA SER A 404 -9.03 0.94 7.60
C SER A 404 -7.52 1.22 7.73
N PHE A 405 -7.16 2.41 8.24
CA PHE A 405 -5.75 2.74 8.44
C PHE A 405 -5.04 1.78 9.39
N THR A 406 -5.65 1.48 10.54
CA THR A 406 -5.09 0.58 11.54
C THR A 406 -4.82 -0.80 10.94
N GLN A 407 -5.78 -1.34 10.18
CA GLN A 407 -5.65 -2.62 9.48
C GLN A 407 -4.52 -2.57 8.43
N SER A 408 -4.48 -1.52 7.61
CA SER A 408 -3.46 -1.41 6.55
C SER A 408 -2.05 -1.33 7.11
N ILE A 409 -1.87 -0.61 8.22
CA ILE A 409 -0.59 -0.46 8.90
C ILE A 409 -0.17 -1.78 9.54
N SER A 410 -1.09 -2.48 10.24
CA SER A 410 -0.77 -3.76 10.87
C SER A 410 -0.43 -4.84 9.84
N GLU A 411 -1.15 -4.88 8.72
CA GLU A 411 -0.84 -5.76 7.58
C GLU A 411 0.52 -5.43 6.96
N SER A 412 0.81 -4.13 6.76
CA SER A 412 2.11 -3.67 6.23
C SER A 412 3.27 -4.13 7.10
N ILE A 413 3.17 -3.89 8.41
CA ILE A 413 4.19 -4.29 9.39
C ILE A 413 4.33 -5.82 9.39
N SER A 414 3.21 -6.55 9.43
CA SER A 414 3.22 -8.02 9.48
C SER A 414 3.84 -8.65 8.23
N ILE A 415 3.56 -8.10 7.04
CA ILE A 415 4.13 -8.59 5.78
C ILE A 415 5.62 -8.27 5.71
N GLN A 416 6.03 -7.04 6.03
CA GLN A 416 7.43 -6.65 6.04
C GLN A 416 8.24 -7.46 7.06
N MET A 417 7.68 -7.69 8.25
CA MET A 417 8.28 -8.55 9.27
C MET A 417 8.55 -9.94 8.71
N LYS A 418 7.55 -10.59 8.11
CA LYS A 418 7.69 -11.94 7.51
C LYS A 418 8.75 -11.95 6.40
N GLN A 419 8.83 -10.89 5.59
CA GLN A 419 9.84 -10.77 4.54
C GLN A 419 11.25 -10.61 5.11
N LEU A 420 11.43 -9.74 6.11
CA LEU A 420 12.71 -9.54 6.78
C LEU A 420 13.16 -10.82 7.50
N GLU A 421 12.25 -11.47 8.20
CA GLU A 421 12.51 -12.74 8.87
C GLU A 421 12.92 -13.83 7.87
N ALA A 422 12.21 -13.96 6.73
CA ALA A 422 12.56 -14.89 5.68
C ALA A 422 13.97 -14.60 5.10
N ARG A 423 14.29 -13.33 4.85
CA ARG A 423 15.63 -12.90 4.39
C ARG A 423 16.70 -13.23 5.43
N ARG A 424 16.45 -12.95 6.71
CA ARG A 424 17.37 -13.27 7.81
C ARG A 424 17.57 -14.78 7.92
N ARG A 425 16.52 -15.61 7.84
CA ARG A 425 16.61 -17.10 7.83
C ARG A 425 17.41 -17.66 6.66
N GLN A 426 17.45 -16.95 5.52
CA GLN A 426 18.27 -17.32 4.37
C GLN A 426 19.74 -16.90 4.50
N SER A 427 20.05 -15.92 5.34
CA SER A 427 21.42 -15.48 5.59
C SER A 427 22.27 -16.56 6.26
N LYS A 428 23.45 -16.83 5.70
CA LYS A 428 24.43 -17.80 6.23
C LYS A 428 24.86 -17.45 7.67
N THR A 429 24.97 -16.16 7.97
CA THR A 429 25.40 -15.65 9.27
C THR A 429 24.33 -15.89 10.35
N PHE A 430 23.06 -15.71 10.00
CA PHE A 430 21.94 -16.01 10.89
C PHE A 430 21.80 -17.51 11.12
N ARG A 431 21.92 -18.34 10.07
CA ARG A 431 21.94 -19.81 10.21
C ARG A 431 23.06 -20.29 11.14
N ALA A 432 24.24 -19.67 11.08
CA ALA A 432 25.35 -19.98 11.97
C ALA A 432 25.08 -19.55 13.43
N ARG A 433 24.46 -18.39 13.66
CA ARG A 433 24.05 -17.94 15.01
C ARG A 433 22.91 -18.80 15.58
N ALA A 434 21.91 -19.13 14.77
CA ALA A 434 20.78 -19.97 15.16
C ALA A 434 21.23 -21.41 15.46
N SER A 435 22.14 -21.99 14.65
CA SER A 435 22.73 -23.30 14.95
C SER A 435 23.56 -23.26 16.23
N GLY A 436 24.28 -22.16 16.48
CA GLY A 436 24.98 -21.90 17.75
C GLY A 436 24.04 -21.88 18.95
N LYS A 437 22.96 -21.10 18.92
CA LYS A 437 21.94 -21.04 19.98
C LYS A 437 21.27 -22.41 20.18
N ALA A 438 20.92 -23.13 19.11
CA ALA A 438 20.34 -24.47 19.19
C ALA A 438 21.30 -25.51 19.79
N SER A 439 22.58 -25.45 19.44
CA SER A 439 23.64 -26.27 20.04
C SER A 439 23.80 -25.98 21.53
N HIS A 440 23.80 -24.69 21.91
CA HIS A 440 23.88 -24.27 23.31
C HIS A 440 22.66 -24.74 24.12
N LYS A 441 21.43 -24.60 23.59
CA LYS A 441 20.21 -25.09 24.25
C LYS A 441 20.22 -26.62 24.40
N ARG A 442 20.72 -27.36 23.41
CA ARG A 442 20.92 -28.83 23.52
C ARG A 442 21.95 -29.18 24.58
N HIS A 443 23.04 -28.42 24.68
CA HIS A 443 24.06 -28.61 25.71
C HIS A 443 23.50 -28.37 27.11
N LEU A 444 22.80 -27.25 27.32
CA LEU A 444 22.14 -26.94 28.60
C LEU A 444 21.12 -28.01 28.99
N LYS A 445 20.29 -28.47 28.03
CA LYS A 445 19.34 -29.56 28.28
C LYS A 445 20.06 -30.85 28.66
N HIS A 446 21.13 -31.20 27.94
CA HIS A 446 21.95 -32.37 28.23
C HIS A 446 22.57 -32.30 29.63
N GLU A 447 23.13 -31.15 30.02
CA GLU A 447 23.66 -30.92 31.38
C GLU A 447 22.57 -31.04 32.46
N GLN A 448 21.38 -30.49 32.22
CA GLN A 448 20.25 -30.65 33.14
C GLN A 448 19.83 -32.12 33.28
N THR A 449 19.70 -32.87 32.18
CA THR A 449 19.42 -34.31 32.25
C THR A 449 20.52 -35.08 32.97
N LYS A 450 21.79 -34.74 32.72
CA LYS A 450 22.93 -35.36 33.40
C LYS A 450 22.88 -35.10 34.91
N LEU A 451 22.58 -33.87 35.33
CA LEU A 451 22.36 -33.52 36.74
C LEU A 451 21.19 -34.30 37.36
N GLN A 452 20.09 -34.46 36.62
CA GLN A 452 18.95 -35.27 37.08
C GLN A 452 19.31 -36.75 37.22
N GLU A 453 20.06 -37.31 36.27
CA GLU A 453 20.56 -38.69 36.32
C GLU A 453 21.55 -38.89 37.47
N GLU A 454 22.47 -37.95 37.71
CA GLU A 454 23.40 -37.98 38.84
C GLU A 454 22.67 -37.90 40.18
N MET A 455 21.66 -37.03 40.31
CA MET A 455 20.80 -36.98 41.49
C MET A 455 20.02 -38.27 41.69
N ALA A 456 19.50 -38.89 40.61
CA ALA A 456 18.80 -40.17 40.68
C ALA A 456 19.74 -41.32 41.08
N ALA A 457 20.97 -41.33 40.55
CA ALA A 457 22.00 -42.30 40.88
C ALA A 457 22.47 -42.14 42.34
N ASP A 458 22.64 -40.91 42.82
CA ASP A 458 23.01 -40.64 44.21
C ASP A 458 21.87 -41.01 45.18
N ARG A 459 20.61 -40.71 44.83
CA ARG A 459 19.43 -41.22 45.55
C ARG A 459 19.42 -42.75 45.60
N LYS A 460 19.72 -43.42 44.48
CA LYS A 460 19.81 -44.90 44.40
C LYS A 460 20.96 -45.45 45.25
N ARG A 461 22.12 -44.78 45.30
CA ARG A 461 23.27 -45.14 46.15
C ARG A 461 22.95 -44.96 47.63
N LYS A 462 22.35 -43.83 48.02
CA LYS A 462 21.88 -43.56 49.39
C LYS A 462 20.81 -44.56 49.82
N TRP A 463 19.85 -44.86 48.95
CA TRP A 463 18.85 -45.90 49.19
C TRP A 463 19.49 -47.26 49.41
N LYS A 464 20.46 -47.66 48.57
CA LYS A 464 21.21 -48.91 48.75
C LYS A 464 22.05 -48.96 50.03
N ARG A 465 22.62 -47.83 50.46
CA ARG A 465 23.44 -47.76 51.68
C ARG A 465 22.60 -47.78 52.95
N ASN A 466 21.40 -47.19 52.92
CA ASN A 466 20.54 -47.04 54.10
C ASN A 466 19.44 -48.11 54.19
N ASN A 467 19.19 -48.91 53.15
CA ASN A 467 18.29 -50.07 53.22
C ASN A 467 19.08 -51.39 53.21
N PRO A 468 19.02 -52.19 54.30
CA PRO A 468 19.65 -53.51 54.34
C PRO A 468 19.04 -54.52 53.35
N ASP A 469 17.82 -54.27 52.83
CA ASP A 469 17.12 -55.10 51.84
C ASP A 469 17.31 -54.64 50.38
N ALA A 470 18.20 -53.68 50.12
CA ALA A 470 18.35 -53.07 48.80
C ALA A 470 18.99 -54.03 47.77
N GLY A 471 18.14 -54.84 47.14
CA GLY A 471 18.52 -55.88 46.17
C GLY A 471 17.68 -57.14 46.31
N HIS A 472 16.98 -57.32 47.44
CA HIS A 472 16.04 -58.41 47.67
C HIS A 472 14.61 -57.90 47.48
N TYR A 473 14.24 -57.51 46.26
CA TYR A 473 12.83 -57.46 45.92
C TYR A 473 12.32 -58.91 45.83
N ARG A 474 11.94 -59.48 46.98
CA ARG A 474 11.05 -60.64 47.01
C ARG A 474 9.63 -60.05 46.98
N PRO A 475 8.82 -60.34 45.96
CA PRO A 475 7.42 -59.93 45.98
C PRO A 475 6.74 -60.68 47.13
N SER A 476 6.60 -60.03 48.29
CA SER A 476 5.92 -60.60 49.45
C SER A 476 4.51 -60.01 49.55
N GLY A 477 3.51 -60.89 49.46
CA GLY A 477 2.21 -60.70 50.10
C GLY A 477 1.12 -59.99 49.29
N HIS A 478 -0.01 -60.66 49.17
CA HIS A 478 -1.34 -60.21 48.72
C HIS A 478 -1.63 -59.96 47.23
N ARG A 479 -0.69 -59.50 46.40
CA ARG A 479 -1.00 -59.25 44.96
C ARG A 479 -0.85 -60.45 44.01
N MET A 480 -0.35 -61.59 44.51
CA MET A 480 -0.21 -62.84 43.73
C MET A 480 -1.35 -63.84 43.99
N ARG A 481 -2.41 -63.46 44.74
CA ARG A 481 -3.63 -64.28 44.80
C ARG A 481 -4.37 -64.12 43.48
N SER A 482 -4.50 -65.21 42.74
CA SER A 482 -5.43 -65.32 41.62
C SER A 482 -6.82 -64.85 42.05
N PRO A 483 -7.57 -64.12 41.20
CA PRO A 483 -8.90 -63.65 41.56
C PRO A 483 -9.78 -64.84 41.91
N GLN A 484 -10.21 -64.91 43.17
CA GLN A 484 -11.16 -65.92 43.62
C GLN A 484 -12.55 -65.49 43.15
N GLY A 485 -13.12 -66.24 42.21
CA GLY A 485 -14.56 -66.22 41.92
C GLY A 485 -14.92 -65.75 40.50
N SER A 486 -15.11 -66.71 39.59
CA SER A 486 -16.20 -66.61 38.62
C SER A 486 -17.45 -67.29 39.21
N PRO A 487 -18.64 -66.67 39.17
CA PRO A 487 -19.87 -67.34 39.54
C PRO A 487 -20.19 -68.43 38.51
N ARG A 488 -20.46 -69.65 38.95
CA ARG A 488 -21.11 -70.65 38.09
C ARG A 488 -22.56 -70.22 37.88
N HIS A 489 -22.91 -69.86 36.65
CA HIS A 489 -24.30 -69.82 36.23
C HIS A 489 -24.83 -71.26 36.12
N CYS A 490 -26.02 -71.47 36.70
CA CYS A 490 -26.81 -72.69 36.60
C CYS A 490 -27.27 -72.96 35.17
#